data_AF-A0A951G0S3-F1
#
_entry.id   AF-A0A951G0S3-F1
#
_cell.length_a   1.000
_cell.length_b   1.000
_cell.length_c   1.000
_cell.angle_alpha   90.00
_cell.angle_beta   90.00
_cell.angle_gamma   90.00
#
_symmetry.space_group_name_H-M   'P 1'
#
loop_
_entity.id
_entity.type
_entity.pdbx_description
1 polymer ?
#
loop_
_entity_poly.entity_id
_entity_poly.type
_entity_poly.pdbx_seq_one_letter_code
_entity_poly.pdbx_strand_id
1 'polypeptide(L)'
;MQIGFRSPSRLHTVAWASVAIATIAIVFASGGSALAAKHKAKHGKTGKSNGHLSISKQSWGSANGQAVDLYTLRNGHGMIVKITNYGGVVQSIWVPDRSGALKNVALGFPKLSDYVNDFQNQPWPAAGGSGQTYFGAIIGRYANRIANHSFTLNGTTYQLVGNNGPNNVNTLHGGPDSYNTQVWSATPEKLANAVALKLTYTDPNGKNGFPGTVTTTVTYTLNNSDALGIGYKATTTAPTVINYTNHTYFNLAGEGSGTVYNQKLSINSSTFQPT
;
A
#
# COMPACT_ATOMS: atom_id res chain seq x y z
N MET A 1 -32.25 -4.84 -32.63
CA MET A 1 -33.52 -4.20 -32.21
C MET A 1 -33.13 -2.98 -31.39
N GLN A 2 -33.32 -1.81 -31.99
CA GLN A 2 -32.89 -0.50 -31.50
C GLN A 2 -33.95 0.03 -30.53
N ILE A 3 -33.57 0.41 -29.31
CA ILE A 3 -34.41 1.21 -28.42
C ILE A 3 -33.49 2.19 -27.70
N GLY A 4 -33.56 3.47 -28.10
CA GLY A 4 -32.92 4.57 -27.40
C GLY A 4 -33.90 5.22 -26.42
N PHE A 5 -33.38 5.97 -25.45
CA PHE A 5 -34.14 7.01 -24.78
C PHE A 5 -33.30 8.27 -24.50
N ARG A 6 -34.02 9.37 -24.61
CA ARG A 6 -33.63 10.78 -24.70
C ARG A 6 -33.03 11.34 -23.41
N SER A 7 -32.16 12.34 -23.61
CA SER A 7 -31.82 13.37 -22.62
C SER A 7 -33.03 14.30 -22.35
N PRO A 8 -33.16 14.80 -21.11
CA PRO A 8 -33.72 16.11 -20.86
C PRO A 8 -32.66 17.07 -20.30
N SER A 9 -32.50 18.18 -21.00
CA SER A 9 -31.92 19.43 -20.51
C SER A 9 -32.74 20.02 -19.37
N ARG A 10 -32.11 20.35 -18.22
CA ARG A 10 -32.54 21.44 -17.35
C ARG A 10 -31.34 22.16 -16.75
N LEU A 11 -31.20 23.42 -17.14
CA LEU A 11 -30.41 24.43 -16.45
C LEU A 11 -30.99 24.65 -15.05
N HIS A 12 -30.14 24.58 -14.03
CA HIS A 12 -30.37 25.26 -12.76
C HIS A 12 -29.10 26.02 -12.38
N THR A 13 -29.22 27.34 -12.52
CA THR A 13 -28.32 28.35 -11.96
C THR A 13 -28.31 28.18 -10.43
N VAL A 14 -27.13 28.02 -9.83
CA VAL A 14 -26.96 28.22 -8.38
C VAL A 14 -25.98 29.36 -8.18
N ALA A 15 -26.48 30.40 -7.54
CA ALA A 15 -25.80 31.65 -7.26
C ALA A 15 -24.68 31.45 -6.23
N TRP A 16 -23.59 32.17 -6.45
CA TRP A 16 -22.52 32.37 -5.49
C TRP A 16 -23.00 33.37 -4.41
N ALA A 17 -22.98 32.96 -3.15
CA ALA A 17 -23.11 33.87 -2.02
C ALA A 17 -21.79 33.88 -1.25
N SER A 18 -21.00 34.93 -1.48
CA SER A 18 -19.86 35.30 -0.64
C SER A 18 -20.39 35.85 0.68
N VAL A 19 -20.00 35.25 1.80
CA VAL A 19 -20.11 35.88 3.11
C VAL A 19 -18.71 36.04 3.67
N ALA A 20 -18.24 37.29 3.63
CA ALA A 20 -17.12 37.75 4.41
C ALA A 20 -17.60 37.96 5.86
N ILE A 21 -16.91 37.35 6.82
CA ILE A 21 -16.93 37.82 8.21
C ILE A 21 -15.49 38.15 8.56
N ALA A 22 -15.24 39.46 8.62
CA ALA A 22 -14.10 40.03 9.29
C ALA A 22 -14.46 40.22 10.76
N THR A 23 -13.64 39.71 11.67
CA THR A 23 -13.57 40.25 13.03
C THR A 23 -12.11 40.32 13.46
N ILE A 24 -11.76 41.51 13.94
CA ILE A 24 -10.42 41.97 14.30
C ILE A 24 -10.02 41.44 15.69
N ALA A 25 -8.72 41.17 15.76
CA ALA A 25 -7.79 40.87 16.84
C ALA A 25 -8.12 41.30 18.29
N ILE A 26 -7.61 40.51 19.25
CA ILE A 26 -6.78 41.00 20.37
C ILE A 26 -5.56 40.07 20.52
N VAL A 27 -4.38 40.69 20.52
CA VAL A 27 -3.07 40.12 20.81
C VAL A 27 -2.85 40.16 22.32
N PHE A 28 -2.39 39.05 22.91
CA PHE A 28 -1.54 39.09 24.09
C PHE A 28 -0.33 38.19 23.86
N ALA A 29 0.83 38.82 23.74
CA ALA A 29 2.13 38.19 23.76
C ALA A 29 2.52 37.93 25.21
N SER A 30 2.90 36.70 25.53
CA SER A 30 3.86 36.41 26.59
C SER A 30 4.74 35.25 26.14
N GLY A 31 6.05 35.47 26.24
CA GLY A 31 7.08 34.66 25.62
C GLY A 31 7.29 33.32 26.30
N GLY A 32 7.60 32.33 25.48
CA GLY A 32 8.09 31.02 25.89
C GLY A 32 8.97 30.47 24.77
N SER A 33 10.28 30.66 24.91
CA SER A 33 11.31 30.31 23.94
C SER A 33 11.29 28.81 23.59
N ALA A 34 10.89 28.48 22.36
CA ALA A 34 11.07 27.15 21.80
C ALA A 34 12.55 26.97 21.37
N LEU A 35 13.29 26.15 22.12
CA LEU A 35 14.62 25.67 21.71
C LEU A 35 14.47 24.71 20.53
N ALA A 36 14.64 25.24 19.31
CA ALA A 36 14.81 24.44 18.11
C ALA A 36 16.20 23.78 18.12
N ALA A 37 16.24 22.48 18.42
CA ALA A 37 17.45 21.67 18.29
C ALA A 37 17.84 21.52 16.82
N LYS A 38 18.81 22.30 16.36
CA LYS A 38 19.48 22.12 15.06
C LYS A 38 20.32 20.84 15.10
N HIS A 39 19.79 19.72 14.60
CA HIS A 39 20.63 18.59 14.22
C HIS A 39 21.38 18.92 12.93
N LYS A 40 22.67 19.29 13.06
CA LYS A 40 23.60 19.31 11.92
C LYS A 40 23.84 17.86 11.47
N ALA A 41 23.24 17.46 10.35
CA ALA A 41 23.67 16.27 9.63
C ALA A 41 25.09 16.51 9.10
N LYS A 42 26.07 15.75 9.60
CA LYS A 42 27.41 15.71 8.99
C LYS A 42 27.28 15.07 7.62
N HIS A 43 27.63 15.82 6.57
CA HIS A 43 27.88 15.26 5.25
C HIS A 43 29.10 14.32 5.32
N GLY A 44 28.84 13.02 5.47
CA GLY A 44 29.81 11.98 5.18
C GLY A 44 29.96 11.88 3.67
N LYS A 45 31.19 12.07 3.18
CA LYS A 45 31.56 11.74 1.79
C LYS A 45 31.32 10.25 1.57
N THR A 46 30.40 9.89 0.68
CA THR A 46 30.15 8.50 0.29
C THR A 46 31.24 8.03 -0.67
N GLY A 47 32.14 7.19 -0.19
CA GLY A 47 32.95 6.34 -1.06
C GLY A 47 32.01 5.41 -1.85
N LYS A 48 32.38 5.09 -3.10
CA LYS A 48 31.68 4.10 -3.93
C LYS A 48 31.42 2.83 -3.10
N SER A 49 30.17 2.47 -2.83
CA SER A 49 29.89 1.25 -2.09
C SER A 49 30.17 0.07 -2.99
N ASN A 50 31.15 -0.76 -2.63
CA ASN A 50 31.30 -2.12 -3.17
C ASN A 50 30.20 -3.03 -2.59
N GLY A 51 28.93 -2.64 -2.78
CA GLY A 51 27.80 -3.41 -2.26
C GLY A 51 27.69 -4.73 -3.00
N HIS A 52 27.40 -5.81 -2.28
CA HIS A 52 26.95 -7.06 -2.87
C HIS A 52 25.46 -7.25 -2.57
N LEU A 53 24.80 -8.04 -3.42
CA LEU A 53 23.44 -8.48 -3.17
C LEU A 53 23.36 -9.17 -1.80
N SER A 54 22.49 -8.68 -0.94
CA SER A 54 22.33 -9.22 0.41
C SER A 54 20.91 -9.08 0.91
N ILE A 55 20.51 -10.04 1.73
CA ILE A 55 19.26 -10.01 2.49
C ILE A 55 19.57 -10.32 3.94
N SER A 56 19.12 -9.45 4.84
CA SER A 56 19.22 -9.62 6.29
C SER A 56 17.85 -9.46 6.92
N LYS A 57 17.66 -9.98 8.14
CA LYS A 57 16.40 -9.81 8.90
C LYS A 57 16.68 -9.30 10.30
N GLN A 58 15.70 -8.62 10.88
CA GLN A 58 15.67 -8.22 12.29
C GLN A 58 14.27 -8.42 12.85
N SER A 59 14.17 -8.78 14.13
CA SER A 59 12.88 -8.80 14.83
C SER A 59 12.28 -7.41 14.84
N TRP A 60 10.99 -7.30 14.50
CA TRP A 60 10.27 -6.03 14.39
C TRP A 60 9.06 -5.95 15.33
N GLY A 61 8.66 -7.08 15.92
CA GLY A 61 7.61 -7.15 16.95
C GLY A 61 6.77 -8.41 16.79
N SER A 62 5.51 -8.31 17.17
CA SER A 62 4.51 -9.36 16.97
C SER A 62 3.16 -8.77 16.57
N ALA A 63 2.39 -9.55 15.82
CA ALA A 63 1.01 -9.24 15.45
C ALA A 63 0.21 -10.54 15.41
N ASN A 64 -1.03 -10.53 15.90
CA ASN A 64 -1.89 -11.72 15.98
C ASN A 64 -1.23 -12.92 16.70
N GLY A 65 -0.40 -12.65 17.72
CA GLY A 65 0.34 -13.69 18.45
C GLY A 65 1.52 -14.30 17.69
N GLN A 66 1.85 -13.81 16.49
CA GLN A 66 2.92 -14.31 15.63
C GLN A 66 4.08 -13.31 15.55
N ALA A 67 5.31 -13.83 15.45
CA ALA A 67 6.50 -13.01 15.32
C ALA A 67 6.56 -12.31 13.95
N VAL A 68 6.92 -11.03 13.96
CA VAL A 68 7.06 -10.20 12.76
C VAL A 68 8.51 -9.76 12.63
N ASP A 69 9.07 -10.01 11.45
CA ASP A 69 10.44 -9.67 11.07
C ASP A 69 10.45 -8.60 9.95
N LEU A 70 11.43 -7.72 9.99
CA LEU A 70 11.72 -6.76 8.91
C LEU A 70 12.96 -7.21 8.14
N TYR A 71 12.77 -7.54 6.87
CA TYR A 71 13.79 -7.98 5.93
C TYR A 71 14.36 -6.79 5.17
N THR A 72 15.68 -6.69 5.06
CA THR A 72 16.37 -5.64 4.32
C THR A 72 17.12 -6.28 3.15
N LEU A 73 16.66 -6.01 1.93
CA LEU A 73 17.30 -6.39 0.68
C LEU A 73 18.19 -5.23 0.22
N ARG A 74 19.41 -5.51 -0.21
CA ARG A 74 20.35 -4.52 -0.75
C ARG A 74 20.95 -5.02 -2.05
N ASN A 75 21.20 -4.12 -2.98
CA ASN A 75 21.98 -4.41 -4.19
C ASN A 75 23.34 -3.71 -4.16
N GLY A 76 24.14 -3.93 -5.21
CA GLY A 76 25.48 -3.35 -5.31
C GLY A 76 25.55 -1.86 -5.63
N HIS A 77 24.45 -1.25 -6.05
CA HIS A 77 24.38 0.17 -6.44
C HIS A 77 23.87 1.08 -5.33
N GLY A 78 23.58 0.52 -4.15
CA GLY A 78 23.12 1.27 -2.98
C GLY A 78 21.60 1.31 -2.81
N MET A 79 20.83 0.64 -3.67
CA MET A 79 19.39 0.47 -3.46
C MET A 79 19.13 -0.42 -2.23
N ILE A 80 18.20 -0.01 -1.38
CA ILE A 80 17.80 -0.74 -0.16
C ILE A 80 16.28 -0.84 -0.13
N VAL A 81 15.75 -2.05 -0.05
CA VAL A 81 14.31 -2.30 0.09
C VAL A 81 14.07 -2.99 1.42
N LYS A 82 13.14 -2.45 2.22
CA LYS A 82 12.72 -3.09 3.47
C LYS A 82 11.32 -3.66 3.31
N ILE A 83 11.14 -4.92 3.67
CA ILE A 83 9.89 -5.66 3.52
C ILE A 83 9.62 -6.41 4.81
N THR A 84 8.42 -6.30 5.36
CA THR A 84 8.00 -7.06 6.55
C THR A 84 7.15 -8.26 6.15
N ASN A 85 7.17 -9.32 6.95
CA ASN A 85 6.23 -10.43 6.76
C ASN A 85 4.82 -10.14 7.29
N TYR A 86 4.58 -9.01 7.97
CA TYR A 86 3.22 -8.53 8.25
C TYR A 86 2.64 -7.82 7.03
N GLY A 87 1.54 -8.35 6.49
CA GLY A 87 0.90 -7.87 5.26
C GLY A 87 1.77 -7.99 4.00
N GLY A 88 2.96 -8.58 4.11
CA GLY A 88 4.00 -8.52 3.09
C GLY A 88 4.37 -7.09 2.67
N VAL A 89 4.29 -6.14 3.61
CA VAL A 89 4.42 -4.71 3.33
C VAL A 89 5.82 -4.35 2.84
N VAL A 90 5.90 -3.64 1.71
CA VAL A 90 7.08 -2.88 1.31
C VAL A 90 7.14 -1.61 2.18
N GLN A 91 7.96 -1.64 3.22
CA GLN A 91 8.02 -0.60 4.25
C GLN A 91 8.82 0.62 3.81
N SER A 92 9.91 0.43 3.04
CA SER A 92 10.67 1.53 2.45
C SER A 92 11.47 1.08 1.23
N ILE A 93 11.72 2.02 0.33
CA ILE A 93 12.55 1.85 -0.87
C ILE A 93 13.52 3.02 -0.91
N TRP A 94 14.78 2.79 -0.57
CA TRP A 94 15.84 3.79 -0.63
C TRP A 94 16.58 3.66 -1.95
N VAL A 95 16.58 4.73 -2.72
CA VAL A 95 17.28 4.80 -4.02
C VAL A 95 18.20 6.03 -4.07
N PRO A 96 19.38 5.92 -4.72
CA PRO A 96 20.27 7.05 -4.90
C PRO A 96 19.71 8.02 -5.95
N ASP A 97 19.78 9.32 -5.68
CA ASP A 97 19.54 10.34 -6.70
C ASP A 97 20.78 10.55 -7.59
N ARG A 98 20.69 11.51 -8.52
CA ARG A 98 21.79 11.84 -9.45
C ARG A 98 23.12 12.25 -8.77
N SER A 99 23.08 12.65 -7.49
CA SER A 99 24.26 12.99 -6.70
C SER A 99 24.75 11.83 -5.82
N GLY A 100 24.06 10.69 -5.86
CA GLY A 100 24.32 9.52 -5.01
C GLY A 100 23.68 9.61 -3.63
N ALA A 101 22.86 10.63 -3.35
CA ALA A 101 22.18 10.77 -2.06
C ALA A 101 20.95 9.84 -2.02
N LEU A 102 20.86 9.01 -0.97
CA LEU A 102 19.74 8.08 -0.80
C LEU A 102 18.47 8.81 -0.31
N LYS A 103 17.33 8.48 -0.91
CA LYS A 103 16.01 8.92 -0.47
C LYS A 103 15.05 7.74 -0.37
N ASN A 104 14.24 7.70 0.69
CA ASN A 104 13.10 6.78 0.75
C ASN A 104 11.98 7.30 -0.14
N VAL A 105 11.66 6.56 -1.21
CA VAL A 105 10.62 6.94 -2.18
C VAL A 105 9.29 6.22 -1.99
N ALA A 106 9.20 5.30 -1.01
CA ALA A 106 7.95 4.63 -0.65
C ALA A 106 7.39 5.22 0.64
N LEU A 107 6.10 5.57 0.65
CA LEU A 107 5.40 6.00 1.85
C LEU A 107 5.13 4.80 2.75
N GLY A 108 5.33 5.00 4.05
CA GLY A 108 4.97 4.00 5.04
C GLY A 108 5.17 4.50 6.46
N PHE A 109 5.02 3.58 7.43
CA PHE A 109 5.26 3.87 8.83
C PHE A 109 6.62 3.33 9.31
N PRO A 110 7.24 3.95 10.33
CA PRO A 110 8.48 3.46 10.91
C PRO A 110 8.28 2.27 11.86
N LYS A 111 7.07 2.07 12.41
CA LYS A 111 6.77 1.06 13.44
C LYS A 111 5.69 0.08 12.98
N LEU A 112 5.81 -1.18 13.40
CA LEU A 112 4.81 -2.21 13.17
C LEU A 112 3.43 -1.82 13.74
N SER A 113 3.41 -1.23 14.94
CA SER A 113 2.18 -0.79 15.62
C SER A 113 1.33 0.14 14.77
N ASP A 114 1.97 0.98 13.96
CA ASP A 114 1.28 1.98 13.15
C ASP A 114 0.60 1.30 11.94
N TYR A 115 1.21 0.26 11.35
CA TYR A 115 0.56 -0.57 10.34
C TYR A 115 -0.58 -1.40 10.91
N VAL A 116 -0.38 -2.00 12.08
CA VAL A 116 -1.44 -2.75 12.78
C VAL A 116 -2.62 -1.83 13.05
N ASN A 117 -2.35 -0.62 13.57
CA ASN A 117 -3.38 0.38 13.82
C ASN A 117 -4.05 0.87 12.53
N ASP A 118 -3.30 1.15 11.46
CA ASP A 118 -3.87 1.58 10.17
C ASP A 118 -4.77 0.50 9.55
N PHE A 119 -4.37 -0.77 9.62
CA PHE A 119 -5.11 -1.85 8.95
C PHE A 119 -6.25 -2.43 9.79
N GLN A 120 -6.20 -2.29 11.12
CA GLN A 120 -7.24 -2.81 12.01
C GLN A 120 -8.22 -1.74 12.46
N ASN A 121 -7.72 -0.52 12.68
CA ASN A 121 -8.62 0.58 12.99
C ASN A 121 -9.21 1.09 11.67
N GLN A 122 -10.45 1.56 11.75
CA GLN A 122 -11.08 2.35 10.71
C GLN A 122 -10.97 3.83 11.11
N PRO A 123 -9.77 4.45 11.15
CA PRO A 123 -9.71 5.86 11.45
C PRO A 123 -10.14 6.62 10.21
N TRP A 124 -11.10 7.51 10.40
CA TRP A 124 -11.58 8.52 9.46
C TRP A 124 -12.73 8.11 8.51
N PRO A 125 -13.98 8.48 8.84
CA PRO A 125 -15.12 8.39 7.94
C PRO A 125 -15.06 9.53 6.92
N ALA A 126 -14.02 9.55 6.07
CA ALA A 126 -14.20 10.20 4.77
C ALA A 126 -15.28 9.38 4.05
N ALA A 127 -16.41 10.02 3.74
CA ALA A 127 -17.56 9.36 3.14
C ALA A 127 -17.11 8.49 1.94
N GLY A 128 -17.24 7.17 2.07
CA GLY A 128 -16.93 6.20 1.00
C GLY A 128 -15.51 5.58 1.00
N GLY A 129 -14.65 5.89 1.98
CA GLY A 129 -13.35 5.22 2.17
C GLY A 129 -13.45 3.89 2.93
N SER A 130 -12.33 3.17 3.08
CA SER A 130 -12.20 2.05 4.01
C SER A 130 -11.42 2.41 5.29
N GLY A 131 -11.06 3.67 5.49
CA GLY A 131 -10.26 4.15 6.63
C GLY A 131 -8.79 3.70 6.65
N GLN A 132 -8.39 2.75 5.80
CA GLN A 132 -7.05 2.16 5.77
C GLN A 132 -6.24 2.74 4.61
N THR A 133 -4.95 3.04 4.84
CA THR A 133 -4.06 3.52 3.77
C THR A 133 -3.57 2.38 2.87
N TYR A 134 -3.45 1.17 3.42
CA TYR A 134 -2.84 0.00 2.79
C TYR A 134 -1.36 0.19 2.41
N PHE A 135 -0.63 1.12 3.02
CA PHE A 135 0.73 1.45 2.61
C PHE A 135 1.62 0.21 2.40
N GLY A 136 2.05 0.01 1.15
CA GLY A 136 3.00 -1.03 0.75
C GLY A 136 2.50 -2.46 0.84
N ALA A 137 1.25 -2.71 1.25
CA ALA A 137 0.74 -4.04 1.56
C ALA A 137 0.48 -4.90 0.31
N ILE A 138 0.55 -6.21 0.49
CA ILE A 138 -0.04 -7.17 -0.45
C ILE A 138 -1.57 -7.07 -0.32
N ILE A 139 -2.22 -6.90 -1.45
CA ILE A 139 -3.68 -6.89 -1.55
C ILE A 139 -4.14 -8.18 -2.22
N GLY A 140 -5.10 -8.83 -1.57
CA GLY A 140 -5.79 -10.05 -2.01
C GLY A 140 -6.99 -10.29 -1.08
N ARG A 141 -7.78 -11.35 -1.24
CA ARG A 141 -7.80 -12.28 -2.38
C ARG A 141 -8.20 -11.58 -3.69
N TYR A 142 -8.93 -10.47 -3.61
CA TYR A 142 -9.33 -9.65 -4.74
C TYR A 142 -9.05 -8.17 -4.50
N ALA A 143 -8.17 -7.58 -5.29
CA ALA A 143 -7.85 -6.16 -5.24
C ALA A 143 -8.96 -5.30 -5.86
N ASN A 144 -9.13 -4.09 -5.33
CA ASN A 144 -10.19 -3.14 -5.67
C ASN A 144 -11.58 -3.63 -5.20
N ARG A 145 -12.66 -3.13 -5.80
CA ARG A 145 -14.04 -3.28 -5.33
C ARG A 145 -14.76 -4.43 -6.03
N ILE A 146 -15.57 -5.14 -5.26
CA ILE A 146 -16.67 -6.00 -5.73
C ILE A 146 -17.98 -5.34 -5.30
N ALA A 147 -18.79 -4.99 -6.29
CA ALA A 147 -20.05 -4.29 -6.08
C ALA A 147 -21.07 -5.18 -5.33
N ASN A 148 -21.90 -4.56 -4.48
CA ASN A 148 -22.94 -5.26 -3.72
C ASN A 148 -22.41 -6.45 -2.94
N HIS A 149 -21.15 -6.37 -2.47
CA HIS A 149 -20.40 -7.41 -1.77
C HIS A 149 -20.69 -8.84 -2.26
N SER A 150 -20.84 -9.05 -3.57
CA SER A 150 -21.25 -10.36 -4.09
C SER A 150 -20.82 -10.56 -5.53
N PHE A 151 -20.67 -11.82 -5.90
CA PHE A 151 -20.45 -12.23 -7.29
C PHE A 151 -21.05 -13.60 -7.55
N THR A 152 -21.33 -13.89 -8.82
CA THR A 152 -21.78 -15.22 -9.26
C THR A 152 -20.64 -15.93 -9.98
N LEU A 153 -20.36 -17.16 -9.58
CA LEU A 153 -19.37 -18.03 -10.20
C LEU A 153 -19.99 -19.42 -10.40
N ASN A 154 -19.98 -19.91 -11.64
CA ASN A 154 -20.55 -21.21 -12.02
C ASN A 154 -22.00 -21.40 -11.54
N GLY A 155 -22.82 -20.35 -11.63
CA GLY A 155 -24.24 -20.38 -11.22
C GLY A 155 -24.48 -20.22 -9.72
N THR A 156 -23.45 -20.22 -8.88
CA THR A 156 -23.56 -19.98 -7.44
C THR A 156 -23.24 -18.53 -7.12
N THR A 157 -24.12 -17.85 -6.38
CA THR A 157 -23.87 -16.51 -5.85
C THR A 157 -23.18 -16.59 -4.50
N TYR A 158 -22.01 -15.99 -4.40
CA TYR A 158 -21.23 -15.86 -3.18
C TYR A 158 -21.45 -14.48 -2.58
N GLN A 159 -21.85 -14.46 -1.31
CA GLN A 159 -21.97 -13.24 -0.50
C GLN A 159 -20.66 -13.03 0.25
N LEU A 160 -20.10 -11.84 0.11
CA LEU A 160 -18.85 -11.40 0.70
C LEU A 160 -19.10 -10.45 1.87
N VAL A 161 -18.06 -10.19 2.64
CA VAL A 161 -18.12 -9.19 3.70
C VAL A 161 -17.90 -7.81 3.11
N GLY A 162 -18.90 -6.94 3.25
CA GLY A 162 -18.80 -5.54 2.86
C GLY A 162 -17.95 -4.72 3.84
N ASN A 163 -17.10 -3.83 3.32
CA ASN A 163 -16.22 -2.95 4.12
C ASN A 163 -15.97 -1.59 3.46
N ASN A 164 -16.70 -1.25 2.39
CA ASN A 164 -16.51 0.01 1.70
C ASN A 164 -17.81 0.57 1.10
N GLY A 165 -17.90 1.91 1.06
CA GLY A 165 -19.04 2.64 0.54
C GLY A 165 -20.14 2.89 1.58
N PRO A 166 -21.20 3.64 1.24
CA PRO A 166 -22.36 3.83 2.11
C PRO A 166 -22.89 2.48 2.58
N ASN A 167 -23.11 2.33 3.89
CA ASN A 167 -23.55 1.08 4.52
C ASN A 167 -22.70 -0.15 4.18
N ASN A 168 -21.42 0.02 3.83
CA ASN A 168 -20.52 -1.07 3.43
C ASN A 168 -21.05 -1.93 2.27
N VAL A 169 -21.70 -1.29 1.29
CA VAL A 169 -22.31 -1.96 0.14
C VAL A 169 -21.31 -2.71 -0.76
N ASN A 170 -20.01 -2.39 -0.69
CA ASN A 170 -18.97 -3.03 -1.50
C ASN A 170 -17.96 -3.80 -0.63
N THR A 171 -17.38 -4.84 -1.21
CA THR A 171 -16.15 -5.45 -0.69
C THR A 171 -14.95 -4.82 -1.38
N LEU A 172 -14.07 -4.18 -0.62
CA LEU A 172 -12.83 -3.57 -1.07
C LEU A 172 -11.64 -4.38 -0.58
N HIS A 173 -10.68 -4.63 -1.47
CA HIS A 173 -9.37 -5.20 -1.13
C HIS A 173 -9.45 -6.55 -0.39
N GLY A 174 -10.42 -7.38 -0.78
CA GLY A 174 -10.65 -8.71 -0.21
C GLY A 174 -11.45 -8.72 1.08
N GLY A 175 -11.93 -7.58 1.57
CA GLY A 175 -12.73 -7.46 2.79
C GLY A 175 -11.90 -7.17 4.06
N PRO A 176 -12.52 -7.22 5.25
CA PRO A 176 -11.82 -7.04 6.52
C PRO A 176 -10.86 -8.22 6.79
N ASP A 177 -9.87 -8.02 7.66
CA ASP A 177 -8.89 -9.05 8.03
C ASP A 177 -8.25 -9.80 6.85
N SER A 178 -8.06 -9.09 5.75
CA SER A 178 -7.52 -9.66 4.51
C SER A 178 -5.98 -9.68 4.52
N TYR A 179 -5.37 -9.86 3.35
CA TYR A 179 -3.95 -10.22 3.18
C TYR A 179 -3.00 -9.22 3.83
N ASN A 180 -3.39 -7.94 3.92
CA ASN A 180 -2.64 -6.87 4.54
C ASN A 180 -2.51 -7.01 6.08
N THR A 181 -3.43 -7.71 6.76
CA THR A 181 -3.38 -7.88 8.23
C THR A 181 -2.75 -9.21 8.68
N GLN A 182 -2.34 -10.06 7.74
CA GLN A 182 -1.83 -11.40 8.05
C GLN A 182 -0.32 -11.38 8.23
N VAL A 183 0.19 -12.21 9.14
CA VAL A 183 1.63 -12.51 9.20
C VAL A 183 1.90 -13.68 8.26
N TRP A 184 2.72 -13.45 7.24
CA TRP A 184 3.10 -14.43 6.23
C TRP A 184 4.27 -15.27 6.73
N SER A 185 4.29 -16.54 6.34
CA SER A 185 5.50 -17.36 6.48
C SER A 185 6.56 -16.86 5.51
N ALA A 186 7.76 -16.60 6.00
CA ALA A 186 8.78 -15.87 5.26
C ALA A 186 10.08 -16.66 5.12
N THR A 187 10.60 -16.75 3.90
CA THR A 187 11.84 -17.45 3.57
C THR A 187 12.74 -16.53 2.74
N PRO A 188 13.86 -16.04 3.29
CA PRO A 188 14.86 -15.30 2.52
C PRO A 188 15.68 -16.26 1.67
N GLU A 189 15.96 -15.90 0.42
CA GLU A 189 16.68 -16.72 -0.56
C GLU A 189 17.80 -15.89 -1.22
N LYS A 190 18.94 -16.54 -1.45
CA LYS A 190 20.01 -16.01 -2.31
C LYS A 190 19.92 -16.72 -3.66
N LEU A 191 19.81 -15.95 -4.72
CA LEU A 191 19.80 -16.43 -6.11
C LEU A 191 21.13 -16.07 -6.77
N ALA A 192 21.41 -16.64 -7.95
CA ALA A 192 22.69 -16.40 -8.64
C ALA A 192 22.96 -14.90 -8.89
N ASN A 193 21.94 -14.15 -9.32
CA ASN A 193 22.04 -12.74 -9.70
C ASN A 193 21.05 -11.82 -8.96
N ALA A 194 20.48 -12.30 -7.85
CA ALA A 194 19.48 -11.57 -7.07
C ALA A 194 19.41 -12.05 -5.61
N VAL A 195 18.73 -11.30 -4.76
CA VAL A 195 18.22 -11.78 -3.47
C VAL A 195 16.71 -11.74 -3.49
N ALA A 196 16.07 -12.67 -2.80
CA ALA A 196 14.63 -12.76 -2.76
C ALA A 196 14.08 -12.96 -1.35
N LEU A 197 12.86 -12.50 -1.14
CA LEU A 197 12.03 -12.83 0.02
C LEU A 197 10.76 -13.49 -0.49
N LYS A 198 10.60 -14.76 -0.16
CA LYS A 198 9.38 -15.53 -0.45
C LYS A 198 8.46 -15.48 0.77
N LEU A 199 7.24 -15.01 0.56
CA LEU A 199 6.17 -14.96 1.55
C LEU A 199 5.08 -15.96 1.16
N THR A 200 4.58 -16.75 2.11
CA THR A 200 3.48 -17.71 1.88
C THR A 200 2.38 -17.54 2.92
N TYR A 201 1.13 -17.55 2.45
CA TYR A 201 -0.07 -17.51 3.29
C TYR A 201 -1.13 -18.44 2.73
N THR A 202 -1.81 -19.16 3.63
CA THR A 202 -2.96 -20.01 3.29
C THR A 202 -4.23 -19.35 3.78
N ASP A 203 -5.04 -18.92 2.82
CA ASP A 203 -6.32 -18.28 3.00
C ASP A 203 -7.42 -19.36 2.96
N PRO A 204 -8.12 -19.67 4.08
CA PRO A 204 -9.03 -20.80 4.15
C PRO A 204 -10.29 -20.59 3.31
N ASN A 205 -10.91 -21.71 2.90
CA ASN A 205 -12.23 -21.71 2.27
C ASN A 205 -13.25 -20.92 3.11
N GLY A 206 -14.00 -20.04 2.47
CA GLY A 206 -15.06 -19.25 3.10
C GLY A 206 -14.58 -17.96 3.78
N LYS A 207 -13.26 -17.68 3.85
CA LYS A 207 -12.78 -16.41 4.40
C LYS A 207 -13.35 -15.24 3.60
N ASN A 208 -13.99 -14.31 4.31
CA ASN A 208 -14.75 -13.19 3.74
C ASN A 208 -15.77 -13.59 2.66
N GLY A 209 -16.26 -14.84 2.68
CA GLY A 209 -17.22 -15.37 1.71
C GLY A 209 -16.62 -15.95 0.43
N PHE A 210 -15.30 -15.89 0.22
CA PHE A 210 -14.67 -16.43 -0.98
C PHE A 210 -14.57 -17.98 -0.92
N PRO A 211 -14.97 -18.71 -1.98
CA PRO A 211 -14.87 -20.16 -2.02
C PRO A 211 -13.44 -20.64 -2.25
N GLY A 212 -13.14 -21.86 -1.81
CA GLY A 212 -11.85 -22.51 -1.98
C GLY A 212 -10.79 -22.01 -1.00
N THR A 213 -10.00 -22.94 -0.47
CA THR A 213 -8.75 -22.58 0.21
C THR A 213 -7.76 -22.13 -0.85
N VAL A 214 -7.06 -21.02 -0.61
CA VAL A 214 -6.04 -20.48 -1.53
C VAL A 214 -4.70 -20.42 -0.80
N THR A 215 -3.70 -21.13 -1.31
CA THR A 215 -2.31 -20.96 -0.88
C THR A 215 -1.63 -20.00 -1.84
N THR A 216 -1.25 -18.83 -1.32
CA THR A 216 -0.58 -17.77 -2.07
C THR A 216 0.89 -17.73 -1.71
N THR A 217 1.76 -17.64 -2.71
CA THR A 217 3.17 -17.31 -2.58
C THR A 217 3.44 -15.98 -3.28
N VAL A 218 4.04 -15.04 -2.56
CA VAL A 218 4.53 -13.76 -3.12
C VAL A 218 6.05 -13.72 -2.98
N THR A 219 6.76 -13.51 -4.07
CA THR A 219 8.22 -13.44 -4.09
C THR A 219 8.67 -12.05 -4.47
N TYR A 220 9.28 -11.34 -3.53
CA TYR A 220 10.00 -10.09 -3.79
C TYR A 220 11.42 -10.40 -4.20
N THR A 221 11.91 -9.82 -5.29
CA THR A 221 13.26 -10.05 -5.81
C THR A 221 13.96 -8.72 -6.06
N LEU A 222 15.20 -8.56 -5.56
CA LEU A 222 16.06 -7.41 -5.84
C LEU A 222 17.31 -7.88 -6.56
N ASN A 223 17.68 -7.22 -7.66
CA ASN A 223 18.88 -7.51 -8.44
C ASN A 223 19.78 -6.26 -8.62
N ASN A 224 20.91 -6.45 -9.31
CA ASN A 224 21.87 -5.37 -9.60
C ASN A 224 21.48 -4.49 -10.82
N SER A 225 20.28 -4.65 -11.37
CA SER A 225 19.72 -3.71 -12.36
C SER A 225 18.79 -2.69 -11.70
N ASP A 226 18.93 -2.48 -10.39
CA ASP A 226 18.06 -1.61 -9.57
C ASP A 226 16.57 -1.98 -9.68
N ALA A 227 16.26 -3.25 -9.95
CA ALA A 227 14.90 -3.72 -10.15
C ALA A 227 14.38 -4.49 -8.91
N LEU A 228 13.30 -3.98 -8.34
CA LEU A 228 12.45 -4.69 -7.39
C LEU A 228 11.31 -5.40 -8.16
N GLY A 229 11.39 -6.71 -8.30
CA GLY A 229 10.34 -7.55 -8.86
C GLY A 229 9.40 -8.10 -7.79
N ILE A 230 8.12 -8.27 -8.14
CA ILE A 230 7.10 -8.92 -7.30
C ILE A 230 6.41 -9.99 -8.13
N GLY A 231 6.58 -11.26 -7.76
CA GLY A 231 5.92 -12.40 -8.39
C GLY A 231 4.81 -12.95 -7.50
N TYR A 232 3.64 -13.24 -8.08
CA TYR A 232 2.52 -13.86 -7.39
C TYR A 232 2.24 -15.24 -7.97
N LYS A 233 2.05 -16.23 -7.10
CA LYS A 233 1.61 -17.58 -7.45
C LYS A 233 0.53 -18.01 -6.46
N ALA A 234 -0.54 -18.63 -6.96
CA ALA A 234 -1.59 -19.18 -6.11
C ALA A 234 -2.04 -20.55 -6.61
N THR A 235 -2.45 -21.40 -5.67
CA THR A 235 -3.17 -22.65 -5.91
C THR A 235 -4.45 -22.66 -5.09
N THR A 236 -5.51 -23.26 -5.61
CA THR A 236 -6.80 -23.31 -4.92
C THR A 236 -7.42 -24.70 -4.92
N THR A 237 -8.23 -25.00 -3.90
CA THR A 237 -8.96 -26.26 -3.77
C THR A 237 -10.33 -26.25 -4.45
N ALA A 238 -10.82 -25.10 -4.89
CA ALA A 238 -12.09 -24.95 -5.63
C ALA A 238 -12.05 -23.69 -6.53
N PRO A 239 -12.87 -23.61 -7.59
CA PRO A 239 -12.98 -22.39 -8.39
C PRO A 239 -13.25 -21.16 -7.51
N THR A 240 -12.47 -20.09 -7.74
CA THR A 240 -12.54 -18.85 -6.96
C THR A 240 -12.05 -17.68 -7.80
N VAL A 241 -12.27 -16.45 -7.32
CA VAL A 241 -11.77 -15.23 -7.96
C VAL A 241 -10.50 -14.75 -7.25
N ILE A 242 -9.49 -14.40 -8.03
CA ILE A 242 -8.20 -13.93 -7.52
C ILE A 242 -7.77 -12.70 -8.34
N ASN A 243 -7.40 -11.63 -7.64
CA ASN A 243 -6.79 -10.44 -8.22
C ASN A 243 -5.81 -9.85 -7.19
N TYR A 244 -4.50 -9.91 -7.47
CA TYR A 244 -3.47 -9.46 -6.54
C TYR A 244 -2.81 -8.18 -6.99
N THR A 245 -2.37 -7.37 -6.03
CA THR A 245 -1.46 -6.24 -6.28
C THR A 245 -0.61 -5.94 -5.05
N ASN A 246 0.29 -4.98 -5.16
CA ASN A 246 0.97 -4.35 -4.04
C ASN A 246 0.56 -2.87 -3.99
N HIS A 247 0.23 -2.37 -2.81
CA HIS A 247 -0.34 -1.03 -2.61
C HIS A 247 0.72 -0.01 -2.17
N THR A 248 1.94 -0.09 -2.71
CA THR A 248 2.99 0.91 -2.45
C THR A 248 2.61 2.27 -3.07
N TYR A 249 2.72 3.33 -2.28
CA TYR A 249 2.58 4.70 -2.74
C TYR A 249 3.98 5.31 -2.88
N PHE A 250 4.20 6.02 -3.97
CA PHE A 250 5.51 6.54 -4.32
C PHE A 250 5.56 8.06 -4.26
N ASN A 251 6.64 8.58 -3.70
CA ASN A 251 7.08 9.95 -3.92
C ASN A 251 8.56 9.97 -4.28
N LEU A 252 8.88 10.18 -5.56
CA LEU A 252 10.25 10.13 -6.07
C LEU A 252 11.16 11.25 -5.53
N ALA A 253 10.57 12.32 -4.97
CA ALA A 253 11.32 13.36 -4.27
C ALA A 253 11.63 13.01 -2.80
N GLY A 254 11.02 11.94 -2.27
CA GLY A 254 11.11 11.43 -0.90
C GLY A 254 9.72 11.38 -0.22
N GLU A 255 9.45 10.38 0.61
CA GLU A 255 8.12 10.15 1.22
C GLU A 255 7.54 11.36 1.98
N GLY A 256 8.41 12.21 2.56
CA GLY A 256 8.05 13.42 3.30
C GLY A 256 8.26 14.73 2.54
N SER A 257 8.38 14.69 1.21
CA SER A 257 8.72 15.87 0.40
C SER A 257 7.54 16.74 -0.05
N GLY A 258 6.33 16.45 0.46
CA GLY A 258 5.11 17.16 0.09
C GLY A 258 4.37 16.49 -1.07
N THR A 259 3.79 17.30 -1.96
CA THR A 259 2.89 16.81 -3.04
C THR A 259 3.64 16.11 -4.17
N VAL A 260 2.93 15.29 -4.94
CA VAL A 260 3.46 14.58 -6.12
C VAL A 260 3.28 15.36 -7.43
N TYR A 261 2.73 16.58 -7.42
CA TYR A 261 2.32 17.30 -8.63
C TYR A 261 3.45 17.66 -9.59
N ASN A 262 4.69 17.68 -9.11
CA ASN A 262 5.87 17.91 -9.96
C ASN A 262 6.43 16.64 -10.62
N GLN A 263 5.87 15.46 -10.29
CA GLN A 263 6.28 14.21 -10.92
C GLN A 263 5.61 14.07 -12.28
N LYS A 264 6.37 13.58 -13.27
CA LYS A 264 5.86 13.31 -14.62
C LYS A 264 5.39 11.87 -14.70
N LEU A 265 4.17 11.67 -15.16
CA LEU A 265 3.54 10.37 -15.32
C LEU A 265 3.32 10.07 -16.81
N SER A 266 3.67 8.86 -17.23
CA SER A 266 3.31 8.31 -18.53
C SER A 266 2.69 6.94 -18.30
N ILE A 267 1.47 6.74 -18.79
CA ILE A 267 0.76 5.46 -18.73
C ILE A 267 0.52 5.03 -20.18
N ASN A 268 1.00 3.84 -20.55
CA ASN A 268 0.79 3.29 -21.89
C ASN A 268 -0.60 2.63 -21.98
N SER A 269 -1.65 3.45 -21.92
CA SER A 269 -3.04 3.03 -22.10
C SER A 269 -3.84 4.14 -22.77
N SER A 270 -4.66 3.79 -23.76
CA SER A 270 -5.57 4.71 -24.43
C SER A 270 -6.94 4.80 -23.77
N THR A 271 -7.23 3.98 -22.75
CA THR A 271 -8.53 3.90 -22.07
C THR A 271 -8.39 3.90 -20.55
N PHE A 272 -9.44 4.33 -19.86
CA PHE A 272 -9.60 4.21 -18.42
C PHE A 272 -11.01 3.69 -18.10
N GLN A 273 -11.19 3.14 -16.89
CA GLN A 273 -12.49 2.73 -16.39
C GLN A 273 -13.08 3.87 -15.53
N PRO A 274 -14.18 4.54 -15.95
CA PRO A 274 -14.87 5.50 -15.11
C PRO A 274 -15.52 4.80 -13.91
N THR A 275 -15.50 5.44 -12.75
CA THR A 275 -16.07 4.93 -11.48
C THR A 275 -17.22 5.79 -11.00
#